data_AF-A0A218QS31-F1
#
_entry.id   AF-A0A218QS31-F1
#
_cell.length_a   1.000
_cell.length_b   1.000
_cell.length_c   1.000
_cell.angle_alpha   90.00
_cell.angle_beta   90.00
_cell.angle_gamma   90.00
#
_symmetry.space_group_name_H-M   'P 1'
#
loop_
_entity.id
_entity.type
_entity.pdbx_description
1 polymer ?
#
loop_
_entity_poly.entity_id
_entity_poly.type
_entity_poly.pdbx_seq_one_letter_code
_entity_poly.pdbx_strand_id
1 'polypeptide(L)' 'MKTDESELKKGYYFCLACGKETLHDWFSGVDVQFYETLAPGEPEPEDVFLCVRCERIDNEQ' A
#
# COMPACT_ATOMS: atom_id res chain seq x y z
N MET A 1 -8.85 10.72 15.64
CA MET A 1 -9.44 9.48 15.12
C MET A 1 -8.28 8.67 14.60
N LYS A 2 -7.81 7.67 15.35
CA LYS A 2 -6.86 6.69 14.82
C LYS A 2 -7.73 5.69 14.06
N THR A 3 -7.68 5.71 12.75
CA THR A 3 -8.30 4.66 11.94
C THR A 3 -7.52 3.39 12.26
N ASP A 4 -8.16 2.43 12.93
CA ASP A 4 -7.57 1.12 13.15
C ASP A 4 -7.30 0.52 11.77
N GLU A 5 -6.05 0.18 11.46
CA GLU A 5 -5.66 -0.46 10.19
C GLU A 5 -6.45 -1.75 9.91
N SER A 6 -7.10 -2.31 10.95
CA SER A 6 -8.01 -3.45 10.85
C SER A 6 -9.34 -3.20 10.10
N GLU A 7 -9.67 -1.96 9.72
CA GLU A 7 -10.97 -1.65 9.10
C GLU A 7 -10.96 -1.53 7.57
N LEU A 8 -9.79 -1.29 6.94
CA LEU A 8 -9.71 -1.07 5.50
C LEU A 8 -9.55 -2.40 4.76
N LYS A 9 -10.50 -2.69 3.86
CA LYS A 9 -10.49 -3.87 2.99
C LYS A 9 -10.30 -3.43 1.55
N LYS A 10 -9.76 -4.30 0.71
CA LYS A 10 -9.73 -4.07 -0.74
C LYS A 10 -11.11 -3.68 -1.24
N GLY A 11 -11.20 -2.55 -1.95
CA GLY A 11 -12.49 -1.99 -2.35
C GLY A 11 -12.36 -0.67 -3.11
N TYR A 12 -13.49 -0.13 -3.54
CA TYR A 12 -13.54 1.18 -4.18
C TYR A 12 -13.67 2.27 -3.12
N TYR A 13 -12.75 3.23 -3.13
CA TYR A 13 -12.72 4.37 -2.22
C TYR A 13 -12.43 5.65 -3.00
N PHE A 14 -12.86 6.79 -2.46
CA PHE A 14 -12.53 8.09 -3.04
C PHE A 14 -11.07 8.45 -2.75
N CYS A 15 -10.26 8.53 -3.81
CA CYS A 15 -8.87 8.92 -3.72
C CYS A 15 -8.73 10.45 -3.75
N LEU A 16 -8.17 11.04 -2.69
CA LEU A 16 -7.91 12.49 -2.64
C LEU A 16 -6.83 12.95 -3.62
N ALA A 17 -5.89 12.07 -4.00
CA ALA A 17 -4.79 12.42 -4.89
C ALA A 17 -5.23 12.56 -6.35
N CYS A 18 -6.05 11.61 -6.86
CA CYS A 18 -6.54 11.67 -8.25
C CYS A 18 -7.99 12.18 -8.37
N GLY A 19 -8.66 12.48 -7.26
CA GLY A 19 -10.02 13.03 -7.21
C GLY A 19 -11.10 12.09 -7.77
N LYS A 20 -10.87 10.78 -7.74
CA LYS A 20 -11.75 9.76 -8.34
C LYS A 20 -12.00 8.62 -7.37
N GLU A 21 -13.16 7.98 -7.52
CA GLU A 21 -13.43 6.70 -6.88
C GLU A 21 -12.68 5.60 -7.64
N THR A 22 -11.77 4.92 -6.94
CA THR A 22 -10.84 3.95 -7.53
C THR A 22 -10.65 2.77 -6.61
N LEU A 23 -10.22 1.64 -7.17
CA LEU A 23 -9.80 0.50 -6.39
C LEU A 23 -8.60 0.87 -5.52
N HIS A 24 -8.73 0.63 -4.22
CA HIS A 24 -7.63 0.66 -3.26
C HIS A 24 -7.37 -0.76 -2.75
N ASP A 25 -6.11 -1.04 -2.50
CA ASP A 25 -5.63 -2.32 -2.01
C ASP A 25 -4.46 -2.12 -1.05
N TRP A 26 -4.16 -3.16 -0.28
CA TRP A 26 -2.94 -3.21 0.53
C TRP A 26 -1.75 -3.56 -0.37
N PHE A 27 -0.66 -2.83 -0.22
CA PHE A 27 0.56 -3.00 -0.98
C PHE A 27 1.77 -3.04 -0.04
N SER A 28 2.59 -4.07 -0.20
CA SER A 28 3.91 -4.10 0.42
C SER A 28 4.88 -3.33 -0.47
N GLY A 29 5.52 -2.29 0.08
CA GLY A 29 6.46 -1.43 -0.65
C GLY A 29 7.77 -2.11 -1.06
N VAL A 30 7.91 -3.42 -0.79
CA VAL A 30 9.12 -4.18 -1.01
C VAL A 30 8.83 -5.45 -1.80
N ASP A 31 9.81 -5.92 -2.57
CA ASP A 31 9.72 -7.19 -3.28
C ASP A 31 10.18 -8.37 -2.40
N VAL A 32 10.07 -9.57 -2.96
CA VAL A 32 10.50 -10.81 -2.27
C VAL A 32 12.00 -10.78 -1.95
N GLN A 33 12.83 -10.14 -2.77
CA GLN A 33 14.28 -10.11 -2.60
C GLN A 33 14.68 -9.27 -1.38
N PHE A 34 13.92 -8.23 -1.06
CA PHE A 34 14.10 -7.47 0.19
C PHE A 34 14.00 -8.38 1.42
N TYR A 35 13.00 -9.25 1.47
CA TYR A 35 12.81 -10.19 2.59
C TYR A 35 13.94 -11.22 2.70
N GLU A 36 14.56 -11.60 1.59
CA GLU A 36 15.75 -12.49 1.59
C GLU A 36 16.97 -11.83 2.25
N THR A 37 17.01 -10.50 2.30
CA THR A 37 18.11 -9.71 2.88
C THR A 37 17.83 -9.19 4.29
N LEU A 38 16.61 -9.37 4.80
CA LEU A 38 16.20 -8.87 6.11
C LEU A 38 16.96 -9.60 7.23
N ALA A 39 17.61 -8.86 8.13
CA ALA A 39 18.35 -9.48 9.24
C ALA A 39 17.38 -9.98 10.34
N PRO A 40 17.72 -11.05 11.08
CA PRO A 40 16.89 -11.54 12.17
C PRO A 40 16.64 -10.46 13.23
N GLY A 41 15.37 -10.13 13.47
CA GLY A 41 14.95 -9.12 14.44
C GLY A 41 14.82 -7.70 13.89
N GLU A 42 15.08 -7.48 12.60
CA GLU A 42 14.68 -6.25 11.94
C GLU A 42 13.15 -6.24 11.72
N PRO A 43 12.51 -5.06 11.85
CA PRO A 43 11.08 -4.94 11.64
C PRO A 43 10.74 -5.16 10.16
N GLU A 44 9.65 -5.89 9.92
CA GLU A 44 9.09 -6.03 8.57
C GLU A 44 8.53 -4.68 8.11
N PRO A 45 8.62 -4.34 6.81
CA PRO A 45 7.98 -3.16 6.26
C PRO A 45 6.47 -3.22 6.47
N GLU A 46 5.88 -2.09 6.84
CA GLU A 46 4.43 -1.99 7.00
C GLU A 46 3.76 -1.95 5.61
N ASP A 47 2.68 -2.72 5.46
CA ASP A 47 1.81 -2.62 4.30
C ASP A 47 1.11 -1.27 4.29
N VAL A 48 0.91 -0.71 3.11
CA VAL A 48 0.21 0.58 2.93
C VAL A 48 -1.06 0.39 2.12
N PHE A 49 -2.15 1.00 2.57
CA PHE A 49 -3.41 0.99 1.84
C PHE A 49 -3.47 2.15 0.84
N LEU A 50 -3.39 1.83 -0.45
CA LEU A 50 -3.19 2.84 -1.48
C LEU A 50 -4.09 2.68 -2.70
N CYS A 51 -4.24 3.78 -3.43
CA CYS A 51 -4.96 3.82 -4.69
C CYS A 51 -4.13 3.12 -5.78
N VAL A 52 -4.63 2.00 -6.30
CA VAL A 52 -3.96 1.21 -7.35
C VAL A 52 -3.72 2.02 -8.62
N ARG A 53 -4.55 3.04 -8.89
CA ARG A 53 -4.36 3.92 -10.05
C ARG A 53 -3.17 4.85 -9.87
N CYS A 54 -2.97 5.40 -8.68
CA CYS A 54 -1.87 6.32 -8.41
C CYS A 54 -0.54 5.57 -8.32
N GLU A 55 -0.52 4.40 -7.67
CA GLU A 55 0.67 3.54 -7.59
C GLU A 55 1.21 3.18 -8.98
N ARG A 56 0.33 2.82 -9.93
CA ARG A 56 0.74 2.55 -11.31
C ARG A 56 1.38 3.73 -12.03
N ILE A 57 0.99 4.96 -11.71
CA ILE A 57 1.57 6.16 -12.34
C ILE A 57 2.99 6.40 -11.82
N ASP A 58 3.25 6.08 -10.55
CA ASP A 58 4.57 6.28 -9.94
C ASP A 58 5.58 5.19 -10.37
N ASN A 59 5.11 3.99 -10.75
CA ASN A 59 5.93 2.87 -11.23
C ASN A 59 6.22 2.89 -12.75
N GLU A 60 5.75 3.88 -13.51
CA GLU A 60 6.04 4.06 -14.95
C GLU A 60 7.23 4.99 -15.25
N GLN A 61 8.18 5.17 -14.31
CA GLN A 61 9.41 5.96 -14.51
C GLN A 61 10.63 5.13 -14.94
#